data_AF-A0A942KGH8-F1
#
_entry.id   AF-A0A942KGH8-F1
#
_cell.length_a   1.000
_cell.length_b   1.000
_cell.length_c   1.000
_cell.angle_alpha   90.00
_cell.angle_beta   90.00
_cell.angle_gamma   90.00
#
_symmetry.space_group_name_H-M   'P 1'
#
loop_
_entity.id
_entity.type
_entity.pdbx_description
1 polymer ?
#
loop_
_entity_poly.entity_id
_entity_poly.type
_entity_poly.pdbx_seq_one_letter_code
_entity_poly.pdbx_strand_id
1 'polypeptide(L)'
;MNKVLLVGVSMIELPKYDGLNTTAFSKMFKSLTTSYKLFWFKAVFDEVIAGNSEILVSDIVDSMIEDAFEFIHKYKLGFSVIDQLEASIRSIPPDYRGNNDYKSLSKVIDPKYLLKFRKEIQNYVPYRLLSTFYEDTKSKKDNIKNSTISYFMSKDDNAFYQYDKVNRKVLVSPAWRQYIIKNQNLILGWYKYHLIKFLQSRNPSTPNIPAKIDSDRKDINKQRKFWLRVANENAELLYDIYLGKPISNRSTEEHGILSLDHVLPYEFVSHDQMWNLIPAHKNINSKKGTDLPSKDYIRKAVDLQYKFFDTARKITDLTNKEKKYLLEYEQLNSELNYLNPKLDKSKFEFILLEQLQSLYSIAYNQGFDVWKNE
;
A
#
# COMPACT_ATOMS: atom_id res chain seq x y z
N MET A 1 -10.30 -13.51 -32.69
CA MET A 1 -9.48 -12.95 -31.60
C MET A 1 -9.97 -11.55 -31.28
N ASN A 2 -10.89 -11.43 -30.33
CA ASN A 2 -11.45 -10.13 -29.94
C ASN A 2 -10.41 -9.36 -29.12
N LYS A 3 -9.80 -8.34 -29.76
CA LYS A 3 -9.17 -7.23 -29.04
C LYS A 3 -10.28 -6.51 -28.28
N VAL A 4 -10.44 -6.83 -27.01
CA VAL A 4 -11.14 -5.95 -26.07
C VAL A 4 -10.30 -4.68 -26.01
N LEU A 5 -10.74 -3.67 -26.74
CA LEU A 5 -10.33 -2.28 -26.51
C LEU A 5 -10.76 -1.95 -25.09
N LEU A 6 -9.82 -2.03 -24.14
CA LEU A 6 -9.90 -1.30 -22.88
C LEU A 6 -10.03 0.18 -23.27
N VAL A 7 -11.27 0.65 -23.38
CA VAL A 7 -11.62 2.07 -23.41
C VAL A 7 -10.89 2.67 -22.21
N GLY A 8 -9.90 3.52 -22.50
CA GLY A 8 -9.03 4.07 -21.49
C GLY A 8 -9.86 4.69 -20.39
N VAL A 9 -9.76 4.14 -19.18
CA VAL A 9 -10.21 4.82 -17.97
C VAL A 9 -9.66 6.24 -18.04
N SER A 10 -10.55 7.23 -18.14
CA SER A 10 -10.17 8.62 -18.40
C SER A 10 -9.03 9.00 -17.46
N MET A 11 -7.92 9.45 -18.03
CA MET A 11 -6.87 10.10 -17.24
C MET A 11 -7.55 11.18 -16.39
N ILE A 12 -7.14 11.33 -15.13
CA ILE A 12 -7.55 12.49 -14.35
C ILE A 12 -7.06 13.71 -15.11
N GLU A 13 -7.99 14.43 -15.74
CA GLU A 13 -7.67 15.62 -16.52
C GLU A 13 -7.37 16.75 -15.55
N LEU A 14 -6.13 17.20 -15.58
CA LEU A 14 -5.69 18.31 -14.77
C LEU A 14 -6.16 19.63 -15.40
N PRO A 15 -6.71 20.57 -14.62
CA PRO A 15 -7.24 21.84 -15.14
C PRO A 15 -6.21 22.62 -15.97
N LYS A 16 -6.68 23.34 -16.99
CA LYS A 16 -5.85 24.32 -17.70
C LYS A 16 -5.64 25.55 -16.82
N TYR A 17 -4.53 26.23 -17.04
CA TYR A 17 -4.20 27.47 -16.37
C TYR A 17 -3.38 28.34 -17.31
N ASP A 18 -3.82 29.58 -17.53
CA ASP A 18 -3.19 30.48 -18.48
C ASP A 18 -1.76 30.81 -18.06
N GLY A 19 -0.83 30.73 -19.02
CA GLY A 19 0.59 30.92 -18.78
C GLY A 19 1.34 29.71 -18.19
N LEU A 20 0.64 28.62 -17.84
CA LEU A 20 1.27 27.38 -17.37
C LEU A 20 1.13 26.23 -18.38
N ASN A 21 2.22 25.49 -18.59
CA ASN A 21 2.20 24.30 -19.42
C ASN A 21 1.64 23.07 -18.66
N THR A 22 0.34 23.10 -18.34
CA THR A 22 -0.32 21.99 -17.62
C THR A 22 -0.39 20.69 -18.43
N THR A 23 -0.25 20.78 -19.76
CA THR A 23 -0.11 19.62 -20.65
C THR A 23 1.23 18.89 -20.44
N ALA A 24 2.32 19.63 -20.23
CA ALA A 24 3.61 19.03 -19.90
C ALA A 24 3.61 18.47 -18.48
N PHE A 25 2.97 19.17 -17.54
CA PHE A 25 2.80 18.74 -16.15
C PHE A 25 2.11 17.37 -16.08
N SER A 26 0.96 17.19 -16.74
CA SER A 26 0.22 15.92 -16.70
C SER A 26 1.00 14.73 -17.29
N LYS A 27 2.05 15.00 -18.08
CA LYS A 27 2.93 13.99 -18.70
C LYS A 27 4.16 13.65 -17.87
N MET A 28 4.43 14.33 -16.74
CA MET A 28 5.66 14.12 -15.93
C MET A 28 5.92 12.66 -15.55
N PHE A 29 4.85 11.89 -15.35
CA PHE A 29 4.88 10.47 -14.98
C PHE A 29 4.60 9.51 -16.14
N LYS A 30 4.66 9.97 -17.39
CA LYS A 30 4.43 9.12 -18.57
C LYS A 30 5.41 7.94 -18.66
N SER A 31 6.63 8.11 -18.18
CA SER A 31 7.66 7.07 -18.11
C SER A 31 8.35 7.11 -16.75
N LEU A 32 8.20 6.00 -16.02
CA LEU A 32 8.74 5.79 -14.67
C LEU A 32 9.58 4.50 -14.66
N THR A 33 10.89 4.65 -14.81
CA THR A 33 11.83 3.53 -14.63
C THR A 33 12.05 3.24 -13.14
N THR A 34 12.20 4.29 -12.34
CA THR A 34 12.38 4.25 -10.87
C THR A 34 11.42 5.22 -10.20
N SER A 35 11.34 5.14 -8.88
CA SER A 35 10.36 5.80 -8.02
C SER A 35 10.61 7.30 -7.82
N TYR A 36 11.83 7.79 -8.06
CA TYR A 36 12.26 9.12 -7.63
C TYR A 36 11.34 10.25 -8.11
N LYS A 37 10.76 10.16 -9.32
CA LYS A 37 9.90 11.24 -9.84
C LYS A 37 8.63 11.39 -9.01
N LEU A 38 8.05 10.26 -8.61
CA LEU A 38 6.82 10.23 -7.83
C LEU A 38 7.07 10.85 -6.45
N PHE A 39 8.06 10.34 -5.72
CA PHE A 39 8.32 10.78 -4.35
C PHE A 39 8.90 12.19 -4.29
N TRP A 40 9.74 12.60 -5.25
CA TRP A 40 10.20 13.99 -5.33
C TRP A 40 9.04 14.96 -5.58
N PHE A 41 8.16 14.62 -6.53
CA PHE A 41 7.00 15.45 -6.80
C PHE A 41 6.10 15.56 -5.57
N LYS A 42 5.85 14.45 -4.88
CA LYS A 42 5.02 14.42 -3.67
C LYS A 42 5.59 15.32 -2.57
N ALA A 43 6.89 15.23 -2.29
CA ALA A 43 7.57 16.10 -1.33
C ALA A 43 7.44 17.59 -1.72
N VAL A 44 7.70 17.94 -2.98
CA VAL A 44 7.53 19.34 -3.45
C VAL A 44 6.07 19.78 -3.35
N PHE A 45 5.11 18.91 -3.68
CA PHE A 45 3.69 19.18 -3.59
C PHE A 45 3.27 19.49 -2.15
N ASP A 46 3.67 18.65 -1.18
CA ASP A 46 3.29 18.83 0.23
C ASP A 46 3.85 20.12 0.82
N GLU A 47 5.10 20.45 0.49
CA GLU A 47 5.74 21.71 0.89
C GLU A 47 4.99 22.93 0.35
N VAL A 48 4.53 22.88 -0.90
CA VAL A 48 3.70 23.95 -1.47
C VAL A 48 2.35 24.04 -0.76
N ILE A 49 1.72 22.92 -0.40
CA ILE A 49 0.48 22.91 0.39
C ILE A 49 0.71 23.47 1.80
N ALA A 50 1.88 23.25 2.39
CA ALA A 50 2.30 23.84 3.66
C ALA A 50 2.63 25.34 3.55
N GLY A 51 2.61 25.92 2.35
CA GLY A 51 2.85 27.34 2.08
C GLY A 51 4.30 27.69 1.72
N ASN A 52 5.19 26.70 1.67
CA ASN A 52 6.60 26.91 1.36
C ASN A 52 6.81 27.08 -0.16
N SER A 53 7.77 27.93 -0.52
CA SER A 53 8.17 28.15 -1.92
C SER A 53 9.63 27.89 -2.18
N GLU A 54 10.44 27.90 -1.12
CA GLU A 54 11.85 27.52 -1.16
C GLU A 54 12.02 26.27 -0.31
N ILE A 55 12.50 25.20 -0.93
CA ILE A 55 12.54 23.88 -0.29
C ILE A 55 13.96 23.37 -0.37
N LEU A 56 14.55 22.98 0.76
CA LEU A 56 15.88 22.35 0.75
C LEU A 56 15.79 20.95 0.14
N VAL A 57 16.79 20.59 -0.65
CA VAL A 57 16.87 19.22 -1.21
C VAL A 57 17.03 18.17 -0.11
N SER A 58 17.60 18.51 1.05
CA SER A 58 17.63 17.61 2.21
C SER A 58 16.22 17.24 2.67
N ASP A 59 15.34 18.23 2.77
CA ASP A 59 14.00 18.08 3.32
C ASP A 59 13.12 17.28 2.35
N ILE A 60 13.33 17.50 1.04
CA ILE A 60 12.75 16.64 -0.01
C ILE A 60 13.23 15.20 0.13
N VAL A 61 14.54 14.97 0.30
CA VAL A 61 15.09 13.61 0.44
C VAL A 61 14.53 12.90 1.67
N ASP A 62 14.42 13.60 2.80
CA ASP A 62 13.87 13.03 4.03
C ASP A 62 12.39 12.69 3.84
N SER A 63 11.59 13.59 3.26
CA SER A 63 10.19 13.34 2.91
C SER A 63 10.00 12.14 1.96
N MET A 64 10.88 12.01 0.96
CA MET A 64 10.87 10.87 0.04
C MET A 64 11.10 9.54 0.75
N ILE A 65 12.00 9.52 1.74
CA ILE A 65 12.30 8.33 2.54
C ILE A 65 11.09 7.97 3.40
N GLU A 66 10.49 8.96 4.07
CA GLU A 66 9.32 8.80 4.93
C GLU A 66 8.11 8.27 4.15
N ASP A 67 7.75 8.91 3.04
CA ASP A 67 6.61 8.53 2.21
C ASP A 67 6.75 7.13 1.60
N ALA A 68 7.98 6.72 1.26
CA ALA A 68 8.24 5.41 0.66
C ALA A 68 8.38 4.29 1.69
N PHE A 69 8.61 4.63 2.96
CA PHE A 69 8.97 3.68 4.01
C PHE A 69 7.92 2.59 4.21
N GLU A 70 6.65 2.98 4.37
CA GLU A 70 5.57 2.03 4.62
C GLU A 70 5.38 1.06 3.45
N PHE A 71 5.49 1.53 2.20
CA PHE A 71 5.37 0.67 1.03
C PHE A 71 6.37 -0.48 1.06
N ILE A 72 7.62 -0.20 1.42
CA ILE A 72 8.69 -1.20 1.39
C ILE A 72 8.70 -2.08 2.65
N HIS A 73 8.52 -1.50 3.84
CA HIS A 73 8.69 -2.26 5.09
C HIS A 73 7.40 -2.85 5.64
N LYS A 74 6.31 -2.10 5.63
CA LYS A 74 5.01 -2.53 6.17
C LYS A 74 4.30 -3.41 5.15
N TYR A 75 4.18 -2.94 3.91
CA TYR A 75 3.47 -3.67 2.85
C TYR A 75 4.36 -4.58 2.00
N LYS A 76 5.68 -4.59 2.23
CA LYS A 76 6.66 -5.45 1.52
C LYS A 76 6.64 -5.26 -0.01
N LEU A 77 6.28 -4.08 -0.52
CA LEU A 77 6.26 -3.77 -1.95
C LEU A 77 7.67 -3.52 -2.48
N GLY A 78 7.93 -3.98 -3.71
CA GLY A 78 9.14 -3.66 -4.46
C GLY A 78 8.94 -2.48 -5.42
N PHE A 79 9.98 -1.67 -5.62
CA PHE A 79 10.02 -0.60 -6.62
C PHE A 79 10.88 -1.03 -7.82
N SER A 80 12.13 -1.41 -7.63
CA SER A 80 12.97 -2.02 -8.67
C SER A 80 14.34 -2.36 -8.09
N VAL A 81 15.00 -3.37 -8.64
CA VAL A 81 16.39 -3.71 -8.28
C VAL A 81 17.39 -2.57 -8.52
N ILE A 82 17.08 -1.64 -9.43
CA ILE A 82 17.93 -0.46 -9.70
C ILE A 82 17.51 0.79 -8.90
N ASP A 83 16.44 0.71 -8.11
CA ASP A 83 15.88 1.84 -7.39
C ASP A 83 16.70 2.17 -6.13
N GLN A 84 17.32 3.35 -6.10
CA GLN A 84 18.17 3.75 -4.97
C GLN A 84 17.38 4.18 -3.73
N LEU A 85 16.13 4.62 -3.88
CA LEU A 85 15.27 4.90 -2.73
C LEU A 85 14.93 3.60 -2.02
N GLU A 86 14.53 2.58 -2.77
CA GLU A 86 14.29 1.25 -2.21
C GLU A 86 15.53 0.67 -1.55
N ALA A 87 16.69 0.71 -2.22
CA ALA A 87 17.94 0.20 -1.66
C ALA A 87 18.31 0.91 -0.34
N SER A 88 18.08 2.23 -0.26
CA SER A 88 18.32 3.01 0.96
C SER A 88 17.36 2.65 2.08
N ILE A 89 16.08 2.49 1.79
CA ILE A 89 15.08 2.11 2.79
C ILE A 89 15.33 0.69 3.29
N ARG A 90 15.70 -0.25 2.41
CA ARG A 90 15.99 -1.64 2.80
C ARG A 90 17.22 -1.79 3.71
N SER A 91 18.15 -0.84 3.70
CA SER A 91 19.30 -0.84 4.61
C SER A 91 18.97 -0.37 6.03
N ILE A 92 17.74 0.12 6.28
CA ILE A 92 17.29 0.50 7.61
C ILE A 92 17.24 -0.74 8.52
N PRO A 93 17.88 -0.72 9.71
CA PRO A 93 17.89 -1.85 10.63
C PRO A 93 16.47 -2.23 11.11
N PRO A 94 16.22 -3.53 11.41
CA PRO A 94 14.90 -4.00 11.84
C PRO A 94 14.30 -3.26 13.04
N ASP A 95 15.11 -2.87 14.02
CA ASP A 95 14.67 -2.19 15.25
C ASP A 95 13.95 -0.85 14.99
N TYR A 96 14.23 -0.23 13.85
CA TYR A 96 13.62 1.05 13.46
C TYR A 96 12.36 0.86 12.59
N ARG A 97 11.99 -0.38 12.24
CA ARG A 97 10.82 -0.69 11.39
C ARG A 97 9.48 -0.69 12.12
N GLY A 98 9.51 -0.82 13.45
CA GLY A 98 8.33 -0.75 14.31
C GLY A 98 8.10 0.62 14.96
N ASN A 99 8.97 1.59 14.72
CA ASN A 99 8.84 2.93 15.30
C ASN A 99 7.93 3.80 14.44
N ASN A 100 6.96 4.48 15.05
CA ASN A 100 6.03 5.38 14.34
C ASN A 100 6.63 6.78 14.12
N ASP A 101 7.83 7.06 14.64
CA ASP A 101 8.53 8.32 14.39
C ASP A 101 9.41 8.21 13.12
N TYR A 102 8.79 8.49 11.98
CA TYR A 102 9.46 8.45 10.68
C TYR A 102 10.44 9.62 10.44
N LYS A 103 10.38 10.69 11.25
CA LYS A 103 11.11 11.95 11.05
C LYS A 103 12.64 11.85 11.15
N SER A 104 13.16 10.68 11.50
CA SER A 104 14.59 10.44 11.69
C SER A 104 15.10 9.21 10.92
N LEU A 105 14.31 8.64 10.00
CA LEU A 105 14.70 7.45 9.25
C LEU A 105 16.00 7.65 8.47
N SER A 106 16.23 8.83 7.91
CA SER A 106 17.47 9.12 7.17
C SER A 106 18.73 9.06 8.03
N LYS A 107 18.63 9.19 9.36
CA LYS A 107 19.77 9.10 10.29
C LYS A 107 20.23 7.66 10.53
N VAL A 108 19.38 6.68 10.24
CA VAL A 108 19.64 5.24 10.49
C VAL A 108 19.87 4.43 9.22
N ILE A 109 19.72 5.05 8.05
CA ILE A 109 20.09 4.46 6.77
C ILE A 109 21.62 4.30 6.73
N ASP A 110 22.09 3.16 6.24
CA ASP A 110 23.52 2.94 5.99
C ASP A 110 24.09 4.10 5.13
N PRO A 111 25.13 4.81 5.63
CA PRO A 111 25.69 5.99 4.98
C PRO A 111 26.07 5.79 3.51
N LYS A 112 26.50 4.58 3.12
CA LYS A 112 26.85 4.24 1.74
C LYS A 112 25.65 4.37 0.81
N TYR A 113 24.49 3.83 1.22
CA TYR A 113 23.27 3.87 0.42
C TYR A 113 22.68 5.28 0.42
N LEU A 114 22.63 5.94 1.58
CA LEU A 114 22.13 7.31 1.70
C LEU A 114 22.94 8.29 0.84
N LEU A 115 24.27 8.20 0.88
CA LEU A 115 25.14 9.07 0.08
C LEU A 115 24.93 8.85 -1.42
N LYS A 116 24.79 7.60 -1.85
CA LYS A 116 24.51 7.25 -3.25
C LYS A 116 23.16 7.81 -3.70
N PHE A 117 22.12 7.59 -2.90
CA PHE A 117 20.78 8.11 -3.16
C PHE A 117 20.77 9.65 -3.22
N ARG A 118 21.33 10.34 -2.22
CA ARG A 118 21.43 11.82 -2.21
C ARG A 118 22.15 12.36 -3.45
N LYS A 119 23.25 11.73 -3.87
CA LYS A 119 23.98 12.12 -5.09
C LYS A 119 23.12 11.94 -6.35
N GLU A 120 22.36 10.86 -6.47
CA GLU A 120 21.46 10.65 -7.61
C GLU A 120 20.37 11.72 -7.64
N ILE A 121 19.72 11.93 -6.50
CA ILE A 121 18.66 12.95 -6.36
C ILE A 121 19.18 14.33 -6.75
N GLN A 122 20.27 14.80 -6.14
CA GLN A 122 20.81 16.15 -6.38
C GLN A 122 21.27 16.39 -7.82
N ASN A 123 21.76 15.36 -8.51
CA ASN A 123 22.35 15.52 -9.84
C ASN A 123 21.35 15.34 -10.98
N TYR A 124 20.31 14.52 -10.80
CA TYR A 124 19.42 14.15 -11.89
C TYR A 124 17.99 14.62 -11.67
N VAL A 125 17.42 14.42 -10.49
CA VAL A 125 15.97 14.51 -10.30
C VAL A 125 15.39 15.91 -10.53
N PRO A 126 16.00 17.00 -10.02
CA PRO A 126 15.54 18.37 -10.30
C PRO A 126 15.37 18.65 -11.79
N TYR A 127 16.18 18.03 -12.64
CA TYR A 127 16.11 18.23 -14.09
C TYR A 127 15.19 17.19 -14.75
N ARG A 128 15.32 15.91 -14.38
CA ARG A 128 14.67 14.79 -15.07
C ARG A 128 13.15 14.76 -14.87
N LEU A 129 12.65 15.27 -13.75
CA LEU A 129 11.21 15.46 -13.55
C LEU A 129 10.64 16.43 -14.60
N LEU A 130 11.35 17.54 -14.88
CA LEU A 130 10.93 18.60 -15.80
C LEU A 130 11.12 18.27 -17.29
N SER A 131 11.62 17.09 -17.62
CA SER A 131 11.92 16.71 -19.02
C SER A 131 10.74 16.82 -19.99
N THR A 132 9.49 16.77 -19.50
CA THR A 132 8.29 16.92 -20.34
C THR A 132 7.94 18.37 -20.66
N PHE A 133 8.49 19.33 -19.92
CA PHE A 133 8.30 20.77 -20.17
C PHE A 133 9.17 21.29 -21.31
N TYR A 134 10.29 20.61 -21.58
CA TYR A 134 11.30 21.04 -22.55
C TYR A 134 11.50 19.97 -23.61
N GLU A 135 10.70 20.00 -24.69
CA GLU A 135 10.64 18.94 -25.71
C GLU A 135 11.97 18.70 -26.43
N ASP A 136 12.78 19.75 -26.59
CA ASP A 136 14.13 19.73 -27.20
C ASP A 136 15.14 18.83 -26.45
N THR A 137 14.75 18.27 -25.32
CA THR A 137 15.59 17.39 -24.50
C THR A 137 15.36 15.90 -24.79
N LYS A 138 14.33 15.54 -25.56
CA LYS A 138 13.96 14.14 -25.82
C LYS A 138 15.02 13.36 -26.62
N SER A 139 15.74 14.04 -27.52
CA SER A 139 16.72 13.43 -28.44
C SER A 139 18.17 13.60 -28.00
N LYS A 140 18.43 14.25 -26.86
CA LYS A 140 19.78 14.56 -26.39
C LYS A 140 20.34 13.43 -25.51
N LYS A 141 21.66 13.20 -25.60
CA LYS A 141 22.40 12.29 -24.71
C LYS A 141 22.23 12.73 -23.25
N ASP A 142 22.28 11.75 -22.34
CA ASP A 142 21.99 11.97 -20.91
C ASP A 142 22.86 13.02 -20.23
N ASN A 143 24.13 13.12 -20.65
CA ASN A 143 25.10 14.10 -20.14
C ASN A 143 24.80 15.55 -20.57
N ILE A 144 24.06 15.77 -21.66
CA ILE A 144 23.68 17.09 -22.18
C ILE A 144 22.26 17.47 -21.73
N LYS A 145 21.46 16.49 -21.31
CA LYS A 145 20.05 16.70 -20.97
C LYS A 145 19.87 17.63 -19.77
N ASN A 146 20.62 17.41 -18.69
CA ASN A 146 20.49 18.21 -17.47
C ASN A 146 20.93 19.66 -17.69
N SER A 147 22.04 19.90 -18.39
CA SER A 147 22.50 21.25 -18.72
C SER A 147 21.52 21.99 -19.63
N THR A 148 20.92 21.29 -20.60
CA THR A 148 19.87 21.85 -21.46
C THR A 148 18.63 22.25 -20.65
N ILE A 149 18.14 21.38 -19.76
CA ILE A 149 16.99 21.68 -18.91
C ILE A 149 17.32 22.84 -17.97
N SER A 150 18.51 22.84 -17.37
CA SER A 150 18.98 23.94 -16.52
C SER A 150 18.96 25.28 -17.25
N TYR A 151 19.42 25.31 -18.51
CA TYR A 151 19.41 26.52 -19.32
C TYR A 151 17.99 27.00 -19.62
N PHE A 152 17.10 26.14 -20.13
CA PHE A 152 15.72 26.55 -20.45
C PHE A 152 14.94 26.96 -19.21
N MET A 153 15.09 26.21 -18.11
CA MET A 153 14.51 26.55 -16.82
C MET A 153 14.95 27.95 -16.38
N SER A 154 16.24 28.30 -16.47
CA SER A 154 16.73 29.63 -16.10
C SER A 154 16.20 30.80 -16.96
N LYS A 155 15.54 30.49 -18.09
CA LYS A 155 14.93 31.46 -19.01
C LYS A 155 13.40 31.45 -18.97
N ASP A 156 12.81 30.55 -18.19
CA ASP A 156 11.38 30.38 -18.07
C ASP A 156 10.91 30.89 -16.70
N ASP A 157 10.37 32.11 -16.70
CA ASP A 157 9.80 32.75 -15.50
C ASP A 157 8.61 31.95 -14.93
N ASN A 158 7.99 31.09 -15.74
CA ASN A 158 6.89 30.21 -15.38
C ASN A 158 7.31 28.73 -15.30
N ALA A 159 8.61 28.45 -15.15
CA ALA A 159 9.08 27.10 -14.87
C ALA A 159 8.37 26.53 -13.64
N PHE A 160 8.11 25.22 -13.63
CA PHE A 160 7.49 24.54 -12.49
C PHE A 160 8.23 24.85 -11.18
N TYR A 161 9.56 24.74 -11.22
CA TYR A 161 10.46 25.31 -10.23
C TYR A 161 11.81 25.64 -10.87
N GLN A 162 12.59 26.48 -10.19
CA GLN A 162 14.03 26.63 -10.42
C GLN A 162 14.80 25.72 -9.45
N TYR A 163 15.97 25.26 -9.86
CA TYR A 163 16.89 24.53 -8.98
C TYR A 163 18.15 25.35 -8.72
N ASP A 164 18.24 25.87 -7.49
CA ASP A 164 19.45 26.49 -6.99
C ASP A 164 20.42 25.40 -6.53
N LYS A 165 21.35 25.03 -7.42
CA LYS A 165 22.35 24.00 -7.15
C LYS A 165 23.34 24.40 -6.06
N VAL A 166 23.62 25.69 -5.89
CA VAL A 166 24.60 26.20 -4.93
C VAL A 166 24.06 26.04 -3.52
N ASN A 167 22.85 26.56 -3.28
CA ASN A 167 22.20 26.48 -1.98
C ASN A 167 21.40 25.17 -1.79
N ARG A 168 21.36 24.31 -2.82
CA ARG A 168 20.60 23.05 -2.85
C ARG A 168 19.12 23.27 -2.50
N LYS A 169 18.50 24.22 -3.20
CA LYS A 169 17.08 24.58 -3.02
C LYS A 169 16.28 24.40 -4.31
N VAL A 170 15.02 24.01 -4.15
CA VAL A 170 13.99 24.09 -5.18
C VAL A 170 13.15 25.33 -4.92
N LEU A 171 13.00 26.19 -5.93
CA LEU A 171 12.25 27.44 -5.84
C LEU A 171 11.00 27.32 -6.73
N VAL A 172 9.85 27.03 -6.13
CA VAL A 172 8.58 26.84 -6.87
C VAL A 172 8.01 28.20 -7.27
N SER A 173 7.71 28.39 -8.56
CA SER A 173 7.24 29.69 -9.05
C SER A 173 5.83 30.04 -8.53
N PRO A 174 5.51 31.34 -8.37
CA PRO A 174 4.23 31.77 -7.81
C PRO A 174 3.00 31.24 -8.57
N ALA A 175 3.05 31.21 -9.90
CA ALA A 175 1.94 30.73 -10.72
C ALA A 175 1.66 29.24 -10.48
N TRP A 176 2.70 28.40 -10.40
CA TRP A 176 2.56 26.98 -10.10
C TRP A 176 2.09 26.72 -8.67
N ARG A 177 2.51 27.52 -7.69
CA ARG A 177 1.98 27.43 -6.32
C ARG A 177 0.48 27.69 -6.27
N GLN A 178 0.02 28.78 -6.91
CA GLN A 178 -1.41 29.10 -7.00
C GLN A 178 -2.19 27.96 -7.68
N TYR A 179 -1.65 27.42 -8.77
CA TYR A 179 -2.24 26.29 -9.47
C TYR A 179 -2.33 25.03 -8.59
N ILE A 180 -1.27 24.68 -7.87
CA ILE A 180 -1.24 23.52 -6.97
C ILE A 180 -2.28 23.68 -5.86
N ILE A 181 -2.28 24.80 -5.14
CA ILE A 181 -3.18 25.05 -4.01
C ILE A 181 -4.64 25.01 -4.48
N LYS A 182 -4.94 25.67 -5.60
CA LYS A 182 -6.31 25.71 -6.18
C LYS A 182 -6.81 24.33 -6.59
N ASN A 183 -5.93 23.44 -7.06
CA ASN A 183 -6.30 22.16 -7.66
C ASN A 183 -5.79 20.95 -6.85
N GLN A 184 -5.47 21.13 -5.57
CA GLN A 184 -4.76 20.16 -4.74
C GLN A 184 -5.38 18.75 -4.73
N ASN A 185 -6.71 18.65 -4.64
CA ASN A 185 -7.40 17.36 -4.60
C ASN A 185 -7.30 16.61 -5.93
N LEU A 186 -7.41 17.32 -7.06
CA LEU A 186 -7.27 16.72 -8.39
C LEU A 186 -5.83 16.28 -8.66
N ILE A 187 -4.86 17.10 -8.26
CA ILE A 187 -3.44 16.79 -8.39
C ILE A 187 -3.06 15.60 -7.50
N LEU A 188 -3.56 15.54 -6.27
CA LEU A 188 -3.34 14.41 -5.37
C LEU A 188 -3.95 13.13 -5.92
N GLY A 189 -5.18 13.19 -6.45
CA GLY A 189 -5.80 12.05 -7.14
C GLY A 189 -5.00 11.57 -8.35
N TRP A 190 -4.52 12.51 -9.18
CA TRP A 190 -3.64 12.22 -10.32
C TRP A 190 -2.32 11.56 -9.90
N TYR A 191 -1.69 12.08 -8.84
CA TYR A 191 -0.49 11.48 -8.26
C TYR A 191 -0.74 10.06 -7.77
N LYS A 192 -1.80 9.85 -6.97
CA LYS A 192 -2.16 8.52 -6.44
C LYS A 192 -2.43 7.52 -7.55
N TYR A 193 -3.10 7.92 -8.63
CA TYR A 193 -3.30 7.09 -9.80
C TYR A 193 -1.97 6.62 -10.42
N HIS A 194 -1.01 7.52 -10.60
CA HIS A 194 0.30 7.18 -11.13
C HIS A 194 1.13 6.32 -10.17
N LEU A 195 1.02 6.56 -8.86
CA LEU A 195 1.65 5.73 -7.83
C LEU A 195 1.10 4.31 -7.83
N ILE A 196 -0.24 4.14 -7.88
CA ILE A 196 -0.89 2.82 -7.99
C ILE A 196 -0.40 2.08 -9.23
N LYS A 197 -0.38 2.75 -10.39
CA LYS A 197 0.13 2.14 -11.63
C LYS A 197 1.59 1.72 -11.51
N PHE A 198 2.41 2.58 -10.93
CA PHE A 198 3.82 2.27 -10.69
C PHE A 198 3.98 1.04 -9.81
N LEU A 199 3.33 1.00 -8.65
CA LEU A 199 3.39 -0.11 -7.71
C LEU A 199 2.84 -1.40 -8.31
N GLN A 200 1.69 -1.34 -8.99
CA GLN A 200 1.05 -2.52 -9.60
C GLN A 200 1.90 -3.15 -10.70
N SER A 201 2.60 -2.36 -11.51
CA SER A 201 3.46 -2.91 -12.57
C SER A 201 4.69 -3.66 -12.02
N ARG A 202 5.04 -3.43 -10.74
CA ARG A 202 6.20 -4.02 -10.05
C ARG A 202 5.81 -5.10 -9.06
N ASN A 203 4.56 -5.09 -8.63
CA ASN A 203 3.98 -6.02 -7.67
C ASN A 203 2.71 -6.65 -8.26
N PRO A 204 2.81 -7.36 -9.42
CA PRO A 204 1.64 -7.80 -10.18
C PRO A 204 0.73 -8.77 -9.41
N SER A 205 1.30 -9.55 -8.50
CA SER A 205 0.59 -10.55 -7.70
C SER A 205 0.05 -10.00 -6.38
N THR A 206 0.45 -8.80 -5.97
CA THR A 206 0.04 -8.25 -4.67
C THR A 206 -1.40 -7.76 -4.74
N PRO A 207 -2.28 -8.24 -3.84
CA PRO A 207 -3.67 -7.82 -3.83
C PRO A 207 -3.82 -6.37 -3.35
N ASN A 208 -4.89 -5.72 -3.82
CA ASN A 208 -5.44 -4.49 -3.26
C ASN A 208 -4.42 -3.35 -3.00
N ILE A 209 -3.52 -3.09 -3.97
CA ILE A 209 -2.57 -1.97 -3.91
C ILE A 209 -3.26 -0.61 -3.66
N PRO A 210 -4.42 -0.29 -4.27
CA PRO A 210 -5.09 0.98 -4.01
C PRO A 210 -5.38 1.23 -2.52
N ALA A 211 -5.80 0.22 -1.77
CA ALA A 211 -6.07 0.35 -0.34
C ALA A 211 -4.82 0.57 0.53
N LYS A 212 -3.62 0.32 -0.01
CA LYS A 212 -2.34 0.56 0.68
C LYS A 212 -1.87 2.03 0.58
N ILE A 213 -2.43 2.82 -0.33
CA ILE A 213 -2.04 4.23 -0.55
C ILE A 213 -2.63 5.15 0.52
N ASP A 214 -3.90 4.94 0.85
CA ASP A 214 -4.66 5.70 1.86
C ASP A 214 -5.15 4.74 2.94
N SER A 215 -4.19 4.19 3.70
CA SER A 215 -4.49 3.14 4.68
C SER A 215 -5.17 3.71 5.92
N ASP A 216 -6.48 3.93 5.83
CA ASP A 216 -7.35 4.12 6.98
C ASP A 216 -7.84 2.75 7.46
N ARG A 217 -6.96 2.02 8.18
CA ARG A 217 -7.34 0.73 8.78
C ARG A 217 -8.52 0.94 9.71
N LYS A 218 -9.67 0.38 9.33
CA LYS A 218 -10.88 0.44 10.14
C LYS A 218 -10.79 -0.58 11.27
N ASP A 219 -11.47 -0.27 12.35
CA ASP A 219 -11.65 -1.20 13.45
C ASP A 219 -12.59 -2.35 13.03
N ILE A 220 -12.21 -3.58 13.39
CA ILE A 220 -12.89 -4.83 13.05
C ILE A 220 -14.02 -5.19 14.04
N ASN A 221 -14.44 -4.25 14.90
CA ASN A 221 -15.50 -4.48 15.88
C ASN A 221 -16.83 -4.95 15.27
N LYS A 222 -17.15 -4.58 14.02
CA LYS A 222 -18.38 -5.04 13.35
C LYS A 222 -18.30 -6.53 13.02
N GLN A 223 -17.16 -6.97 12.50
CA GLN A 223 -16.84 -8.37 12.23
C GLN A 223 -16.83 -9.17 13.52
N ARG A 224 -16.21 -8.64 14.59
CA ARG A 224 -16.21 -9.26 15.92
C ARG A 224 -17.62 -9.46 16.48
N LYS A 225 -18.48 -8.43 16.39
CA LYS A 225 -19.88 -8.52 16.82
C LYS A 225 -20.64 -9.59 16.04
N PHE A 226 -20.43 -9.66 14.73
CA PHE A 226 -21.06 -10.69 13.91
C PHE A 226 -20.54 -12.09 14.26
N TRP A 227 -19.23 -12.26 14.45
CA TRP A 227 -18.64 -13.52 14.92
C TRP A 227 -19.27 -14.00 16.22
N LEU A 228 -19.37 -13.11 17.22
CA LEU A 228 -19.98 -13.41 18.51
C LEU A 228 -21.47 -13.79 18.38
N ARG A 229 -22.23 -13.12 17.49
CA ARG A 229 -23.62 -13.49 17.23
C ARG A 229 -23.71 -14.92 16.72
N VAL A 230 -22.90 -15.30 15.74
CA VAL A 230 -22.89 -16.66 15.19
C VAL A 230 -22.41 -17.67 16.25
N ALA A 231 -21.45 -17.29 17.08
CA ALA A 231 -20.97 -18.13 18.17
C ALA A 231 -22.00 -18.39 19.27
N ASN A 232 -23.02 -17.53 19.42
CA ASN A 232 -24.15 -17.82 20.32
C ASN A 232 -24.99 -19.01 19.83
N GLU A 233 -25.02 -19.26 18.53
CA GLU A 233 -25.68 -20.42 17.92
C GLU A 233 -24.78 -21.67 17.94
N ASN A 234 -23.46 -21.48 18.02
CA ASN A 234 -22.47 -22.56 18.04
C ASN A 234 -21.24 -22.18 18.87
N ALA A 235 -21.22 -22.62 20.14
CA ALA A 235 -20.15 -22.29 21.08
C ALA A 235 -18.77 -22.83 20.68
N GLU A 236 -18.68 -23.84 19.80
CA GLU A 236 -17.39 -24.33 19.28
C GLU A 236 -16.65 -23.27 18.46
N LEU A 237 -17.34 -22.22 18.01
CA LEU A 237 -16.74 -21.10 17.28
C LEU A 237 -15.92 -20.17 18.18
N LEU A 238 -15.96 -20.33 19.50
CA LEU A 238 -15.08 -19.63 20.44
C LEU A 238 -13.85 -20.49 20.74
N TYR A 239 -13.00 -20.67 19.73
CA TYR A 239 -11.84 -21.53 19.81
C TYR A 239 -10.62 -20.87 19.17
N ASP A 240 -9.53 -20.78 19.92
CA ASP A 240 -8.26 -20.29 19.42
C ASP A 240 -7.46 -21.44 18.82
N ILE A 241 -7.37 -21.46 17.48
CA ILE A 241 -6.69 -22.53 16.75
C ILE A 241 -5.18 -22.57 17.00
N TYR A 242 -4.58 -21.43 17.38
CA TYR A 242 -3.14 -21.30 17.60
C TYR A 242 -2.76 -21.83 18.97
N LEU A 243 -3.59 -21.55 19.97
CA LEU A 243 -3.41 -22.05 21.33
C LEU A 243 -3.97 -23.47 21.52
N GLY A 244 -4.89 -23.89 20.66
CA GLY A 244 -5.60 -25.17 20.80
C GLY A 244 -6.55 -25.20 21.99
N LYS A 245 -7.11 -24.05 22.40
CA LYS A 245 -7.99 -23.92 23.57
C LYS A 245 -9.27 -23.15 23.23
N PRO A 246 -10.41 -23.49 23.86
CA PRO A 246 -11.59 -22.63 23.86
C PRO A 246 -11.27 -21.24 24.43
N ILE A 247 -11.94 -20.22 23.90
CA ILE A 247 -11.88 -18.86 24.42
C ILE A 247 -12.96 -18.73 25.51
N SER A 248 -12.54 -18.85 26.76
CA SER A 248 -13.37 -18.83 27.96
C SER A 248 -12.92 -17.70 28.89
N ASN A 249 -13.72 -17.36 29.92
CA ASN A 249 -13.34 -16.34 30.90
C ASN A 249 -11.95 -16.61 31.49
N ARG A 250 -11.69 -17.85 31.93
CA ARG A 250 -10.39 -18.28 32.47
C ARG A 250 -9.26 -18.11 31.46
N SER A 251 -9.42 -18.57 30.22
CA SER A 251 -8.33 -18.45 29.23
C SER A 251 -8.10 -17.01 28.78
N THR A 252 -9.12 -16.14 28.84
CA THR A 252 -8.96 -14.72 28.54
C THR A 252 -8.21 -13.94 29.61
N GLU A 253 -8.24 -14.38 30.87
CA GLU A 253 -7.39 -13.84 31.93
C GLU A 253 -5.92 -14.18 31.68
N GLU A 254 -5.63 -15.41 31.26
CA GLU A 254 -4.27 -15.90 31.03
C GLU A 254 -3.65 -15.40 29.71
N HIS A 255 -4.45 -15.33 28.64
CA HIS A 255 -3.96 -15.12 27.27
C HIS A 255 -4.54 -13.88 26.57
N GLY A 256 -5.34 -13.09 27.29
CA GLY A 256 -5.97 -11.87 26.78
C GLY A 256 -7.35 -12.11 26.18
N ILE A 257 -8.15 -11.05 26.14
CA ILE A 257 -9.53 -11.07 25.65
C ILE A 257 -9.65 -11.57 24.20
N LEU A 258 -10.85 -12.00 23.81
CA LEU A 258 -11.17 -12.34 22.42
C LEU A 258 -10.81 -11.19 21.48
N SER A 259 -10.04 -11.52 20.46
CA SER A 259 -9.75 -10.70 19.28
C SER A 259 -10.05 -11.51 18.02
N LEU A 260 -10.14 -10.84 16.88
CA LEU A 260 -10.07 -11.53 15.59
C LEU A 260 -8.66 -11.35 15.04
N ASP A 261 -8.02 -12.45 14.66
CA ASP A 261 -6.77 -12.50 13.92
C ASP A 261 -7.06 -12.55 12.42
N HIS A 262 -6.22 -11.86 11.64
CA HIS A 262 -6.16 -12.03 10.18
C HIS A 262 -5.27 -13.23 9.85
N VAL A 263 -5.86 -14.32 9.36
CA VAL A 263 -5.13 -15.56 9.01
C VAL A 263 -3.96 -15.24 8.09
N LEU A 264 -4.23 -14.49 7.01
CA LEU A 264 -3.22 -13.83 6.19
C LEU A 264 -3.09 -12.36 6.61
N PRO A 265 -1.86 -11.81 6.73
CA PRO A 265 -1.62 -10.46 7.26
C PRO A 265 -2.45 -9.37 6.57
N TYR A 266 -3.00 -8.44 7.35
CA TYR A 266 -3.72 -7.27 6.82
C TYR A 266 -2.82 -6.42 5.92
N GLU A 267 -1.54 -6.30 6.26
CA GLU A 267 -0.53 -5.60 5.49
C GLU A 267 -0.34 -6.23 4.09
N PHE A 268 -0.62 -7.52 3.94
CA PHE A 268 -0.64 -8.18 2.64
C PHE A 268 -1.99 -7.99 1.92
N VAL A 269 -3.11 -8.40 2.52
CA VAL A 269 -4.42 -8.44 1.84
C VAL A 269 -5.17 -7.10 1.79
N SER A 270 -4.91 -6.23 2.76
CA SER A 270 -5.52 -4.89 2.95
C SER A 270 -7.04 -4.90 2.97
N HIS A 271 -7.63 -5.85 3.70
CA HIS A 271 -9.08 -5.92 3.94
C HIS A 271 -9.41 -6.66 5.23
N ASP A 272 -10.65 -6.50 5.69
CA ASP A 272 -11.20 -7.16 6.88
C ASP A 272 -12.35 -8.11 6.53
N GLN A 273 -12.23 -8.84 5.40
CA GLN A 273 -13.21 -9.83 4.96
C GLN A 273 -13.23 -11.04 5.90
N MET A 274 -14.44 -11.55 6.18
CA MET A 274 -14.70 -12.57 7.21
C MET A 274 -13.99 -13.90 6.96
N TRP A 275 -13.84 -14.29 5.69
CA TRP A 275 -13.14 -15.53 5.32
C TRP A 275 -11.66 -15.55 5.76
N ASN A 276 -11.07 -14.38 6.03
CA ASN A 276 -9.69 -14.22 6.50
C ASN A 276 -9.60 -13.93 8.00
N LEU A 277 -10.71 -13.88 8.72
CA LEU A 277 -10.75 -13.50 10.13
C LEU A 277 -11.13 -14.68 11.01
N ILE A 278 -10.33 -14.99 12.03
CA ILE A 278 -10.65 -16.05 12.99
C ILE A 278 -10.48 -15.57 14.43
N PRO A 279 -11.18 -16.15 15.40
CA PRO A 279 -11.04 -15.80 16.79
C PRO A 279 -9.70 -16.30 17.34
N ALA A 280 -9.06 -15.44 18.12
CA ALA A 280 -7.83 -15.76 18.83
C ALA A 280 -7.74 -14.94 20.13
N HIS A 281 -7.02 -15.45 21.11
CA HIS A 281 -6.67 -14.67 22.29
C HIS A 281 -5.73 -13.52 21.88
N LYS A 282 -6.00 -12.31 22.40
CA LYS A 282 -5.29 -11.09 22.00
C LYS A 282 -3.77 -11.22 22.10
N ASN A 283 -3.25 -11.87 23.14
CA ASN A 283 -1.80 -11.98 23.32
C ASN A 283 -1.17 -12.92 22.28
N ILE A 284 -1.89 -13.97 21.86
CA ILE A 284 -1.43 -14.89 20.82
C ILE A 284 -1.48 -14.24 19.44
N ASN A 285 -2.58 -13.56 19.12
CA ASN A 285 -2.71 -12.74 17.90
C ASN A 285 -1.57 -11.69 17.82
N SER A 286 -1.30 -10.99 18.92
CA SER A 286 -0.21 -10.00 18.97
C SER A 286 1.17 -10.62 18.77
N LYS A 287 1.39 -11.86 19.24
CA LYS A 287 2.65 -12.61 19.03
C LYS A 287 2.82 -13.05 17.58
N LYS A 288 1.74 -13.47 16.90
CA LYS A 288 1.75 -13.79 15.46
C LYS A 288 2.01 -12.52 14.64
N GLY A 289 1.40 -11.40 15.02
CA GLY A 289 1.59 -10.12 14.35
C GLY A 289 1.29 -10.20 12.85
N THR A 290 2.27 -9.80 12.03
CA THR A 290 2.18 -9.84 10.56
C THR A 290 2.76 -11.11 9.95
N ASP A 291 3.08 -12.11 10.76
CA ASP A 291 3.67 -13.35 10.27
C ASP A 291 2.60 -14.30 9.75
N LEU A 292 2.99 -15.10 8.78
CA LEU A 292 2.18 -16.13 8.16
C LEU A 292 2.09 -17.36 9.10
N PRO A 293 0.89 -17.91 9.34
CA PRO A 293 0.74 -19.08 10.21
C PRO A 293 1.20 -20.37 9.48
N SER A 294 1.56 -21.43 10.20
CA SER A 294 1.92 -22.71 9.56
C SER A 294 0.79 -23.26 8.68
N LYS A 295 1.13 -24.13 7.71
CA LYS A 295 0.13 -24.79 6.84
C LYS A 295 -0.91 -25.58 7.63
N ASP A 296 -0.57 -26.09 8.80
CA ASP A 296 -1.51 -26.79 9.68
C ASP A 296 -2.52 -25.84 10.32
N TYR A 297 -2.08 -24.65 10.71
CA TYR A 297 -2.99 -23.61 11.17
C TYR A 297 -3.88 -23.08 10.04
N ILE A 298 -3.40 -23.02 8.79
CA ILE A 298 -4.28 -22.73 7.64
C ILE A 298 -5.41 -23.76 7.54
N ARG A 299 -5.11 -25.06 7.65
CA ARG A 299 -6.15 -26.12 7.61
C ARG A 299 -7.14 -25.99 8.77
N LYS A 300 -6.65 -25.72 9.98
CA LYS A 300 -7.52 -25.49 11.16
C LYS A 300 -8.40 -24.25 10.99
N ALA A 301 -7.86 -23.18 10.39
CA ALA A 301 -8.63 -21.98 10.06
C ALA A 301 -9.74 -22.29 9.06
N VAL A 302 -9.47 -23.10 8.03
CA VAL A 302 -10.47 -23.53 7.04
C VAL A 302 -11.61 -24.32 7.68
N ASP A 303 -11.33 -25.29 8.56
CA ASP A 303 -12.38 -26.04 9.28
C ASP A 303 -13.24 -25.10 10.16
N LEU A 304 -12.59 -24.20 10.90
CA LEU A 304 -13.30 -23.21 11.72
C LEU A 304 -14.16 -22.26 10.89
N GLN A 305 -13.66 -21.84 9.72
CA GLN A 305 -14.39 -21.02 8.76
C GLN A 305 -15.60 -21.73 8.17
N TYR A 306 -15.50 -23.04 7.88
CA TYR A 306 -16.65 -23.83 7.46
C TYR A 306 -17.71 -23.86 8.55
N LYS A 307 -17.32 -24.16 9.80
CA LYS A 307 -18.26 -24.16 10.94
C LYS A 307 -18.94 -22.80 11.10
N PHE A 308 -18.18 -21.71 10.99
CA PHE A 308 -18.71 -20.35 11.06
C PHE A 308 -19.71 -20.09 9.94
N PHE A 309 -19.33 -20.33 8.68
CA PHE A 309 -20.15 -20.09 7.51
C PHE A 309 -21.44 -20.94 7.53
N ASP A 310 -21.33 -22.22 7.85
CA ASP A 310 -22.47 -23.14 7.88
C ASP A 310 -23.45 -22.82 9.03
N THR A 311 -22.93 -22.35 10.17
CA THR A 311 -23.78 -21.85 11.27
C THR A 311 -24.47 -20.55 10.85
N ALA A 312 -23.69 -19.59 10.33
CA ALA A 312 -24.19 -18.27 9.97
C ALA A 312 -25.28 -18.32 8.88
N ARG A 313 -25.11 -19.13 7.83
CA ARG A 313 -26.09 -19.22 6.74
C ARG A 313 -27.44 -19.81 7.16
N LYS A 314 -27.52 -20.50 8.31
CA LYS A 314 -28.75 -21.09 8.86
C LYS A 314 -29.53 -20.11 9.74
N ILE A 315 -28.93 -18.97 10.12
CA ILE A 315 -29.61 -17.92 10.88
C ILE A 315 -30.65 -17.25 9.97
N THR A 316 -31.93 -17.34 10.35
CA THR A 316 -33.06 -16.91 9.51
C THR A 316 -33.28 -15.40 9.51
N ASP A 317 -32.83 -14.70 10.56
CA ASP A 317 -33.07 -13.27 10.81
C ASP A 317 -31.81 -12.40 10.63
N LEU A 318 -30.92 -12.77 9.70
CA LEU A 318 -29.77 -11.95 9.34
C LEU A 318 -30.18 -10.61 8.72
N THR A 319 -29.57 -9.53 9.18
CA THR A 319 -29.72 -8.20 8.58
C THR A 319 -29.04 -8.14 7.20
N ASN A 320 -29.42 -7.17 6.37
CA ASN A 320 -28.74 -6.93 5.08
C ASN A 320 -27.24 -6.63 5.24
N LYS A 321 -26.81 -6.08 6.37
CA LYS A 321 -25.39 -5.82 6.64
C LYS A 321 -24.65 -7.13 6.92
N GLU A 322 -25.25 -8.04 7.67
CA GLU A 322 -24.64 -9.33 8.00
C GLU A 322 -24.61 -10.29 6.80
N LYS A 323 -25.65 -10.25 5.95
CA LYS A 323 -25.63 -11.00 4.68
C LYS A 323 -24.42 -10.62 3.80
N LYS A 324 -23.94 -9.36 3.86
CA LYS A 324 -22.74 -8.95 3.12
C LYS A 324 -21.49 -9.72 3.55
N TYR A 325 -21.37 -10.09 4.82
CA TYR A 325 -20.27 -10.91 5.31
C TYR A 325 -20.26 -12.31 4.69
N LEU A 326 -21.45 -12.90 4.46
CA LEU A 326 -21.55 -14.18 3.75
C LEU A 326 -21.26 -14.03 2.25
N LEU A 327 -21.65 -12.92 1.65
CA LEU A 327 -21.35 -12.61 0.23
C LEU A 327 -19.85 -12.41 -0.02
N GLU A 328 -19.03 -12.13 0.99
CA GLU A 328 -17.57 -12.06 0.84
C GLU A 328 -16.96 -13.41 0.44
N TYR A 329 -17.56 -14.54 0.84
CA TYR A 329 -17.10 -15.87 0.42
C TYR A 329 -17.41 -16.14 -1.07
N GLU A 330 -18.56 -15.66 -1.55
CA GLU A 330 -18.95 -15.77 -2.96
C GLU A 330 -17.98 -15.02 -3.90
N GLN A 331 -17.33 -13.95 -3.41
CA GLN A 331 -16.30 -13.23 -4.16
C GLN A 331 -15.03 -14.06 -4.40
N LEU A 332 -14.77 -15.07 -3.57
CA LEU A 332 -13.68 -16.03 -3.78
C LEU A 332 -14.06 -17.03 -4.87
N ASN A 333 -15.29 -17.54 -4.80
CA ASN A 333 -15.84 -18.49 -5.75
C ASN A 333 -17.37 -18.46 -5.65
N SER A 334 -18.07 -18.39 -6.79
CA SER A 334 -19.53 -18.33 -6.83
C SER A 334 -20.22 -19.54 -6.18
N GLU A 335 -19.53 -20.68 -6.08
CA GLU A 335 -20.03 -21.88 -5.40
C GLU A 335 -20.16 -21.70 -3.88
N LEU A 336 -19.43 -20.75 -3.29
CA LEU A 336 -19.52 -20.41 -1.86
C LEU A 336 -20.66 -19.44 -1.54
N ASN A 337 -21.61 -19.26 -2.46
CA ASN A 337 -22.84 -18.53 -2.17
C ASN A 337 -23.60 -19.23 -1.01
N TYR A 338 -23.94 -18.47 0.03
CA TYR A 338 -24.61 -19.01 1.23
C TYR A 338 -26.00 -19.59 0.98
N LEU A 339 -26.61 -19.28 -0.17
CA LEU A 339 -27.88 -19.85 -0.64
C LEU A 339 -27.70 -21.13 -1.46
N ASN A 340 -26.47 -21.55 -1.75
CA ASN A 340 -26.21 -22.74 -2.56
C ASN A 340 -26.59 -24.03 -1.79
N PRO A 341 -27.65 -24.76 -2.20
CA PRO A 341 -28.09 -25.96 -1.49
C PRO A 341 -27.16 -27.16 -1.71
N LYS A 342 -26.27 -27.10 -2.71
CA LYS A 342 -25.32 -28.17 -3.05
C LYS A 342 -23.95 -27.98 -2.40
N LEU A 343 -23.76 -26.92 -1.62
CA LEU A 343 -22.50 -26.65 -0.95
C LEU A 343 -22.36 -27.56 0.28
N ASP A 344 -21.44 -28.52 0.18
CA ASP A 344 -21.02 -29.38 1.28
C ASP A 344 -19.68 -28.93 1.89
N LYS A 345 -19.32 -29.58 3.00
CA LYS A 345 -18.07 -29.31 3.73
C LYS A 345 -16.84 -29.45 2.84
N SER A 346 -16.70 -30.59 2.18
CA SER A 346 -15.52 -30.91 1.37
C SER A 346 -15.29 -29.87 0.26
N LYS A 347 -16.36 -29.46 -0.43
CA LYS A 347 -16.29 -28.43 -1.48
C LYS A 347 -15.92 -27.06 -0.92
N PHE A 348 -16.52 -26.66 0.21
CA PHE A 348 -16.17 -25.41 0.88
C PHE A 348 -14.68 -25.39 1.29
N GLU A 349 -14.25 -26.43 2.00
CA GLU A 349 -12.89 -26.53 2.53
C GLU A 349 -11.85 -26.53 1.41
N PHE A 350 -12.11 -27.28 0.33
CA PHE A 350 -11.25 -27.30 -0.84
C PHE A 350 -11.07 -25.89 -1.42
N ILE A 351 -12.17 -25.18 -1.70
CA ILE A 351 -12.11 -23.84 -2.32
C ILE A 351 -11.35 -22.85 -1.42
N LEU A 352 -11.69 -22.81 -0.12
CA LEU A 352 -11.07 -21.84 0.80
C LEU A 352 -9.60 -22.18 1.05
N LEU A 353 -9.24 -23.46 1.14
CA LEU A 353 -7.87 -23.91 1.33
C LEU A 353 -6.99 -23.51 0.14
N GLU A 354 -7.44 -23.76 -1.09
CA GLU A 354 -6.72 -23.37 -2.31
C GLU A 354 -6.49 -21.86 -2.36
N GLN A 355 -7.54 -21.08 -2.04
CA GLN A 355 -7.43 -19.62 -2.00
C GLN A 355 -6.41 -19.13 -0.96
N LEU A 356 -6.50 -19.63 0.27
CA LEU A 356 -5.58 -19.23 1.35
C LEU A 356 -4.14 -19.65 1.04
N GLN A 357 -3.92 -20.86 0.49
CA GLN A 357 -2.58 -21.34 0.15
C GLN A 357 -1.95 -20.58 -1.03
N SER A 358 -2.76 -20.21 -2.02
CA SER A 358 -2.33 -19.37 -3.15
C SER A 358 -1.85 -18.01 -2.64
N LEU A 359 -2.71 -17.32 -1.87
CA LEU A 359 -2.37 -16.02 -1.28
C LEU A 359 -1.19 -16.11 -0.29
N TYR A 360 -1.13 -17.17 0.51
CA TYR A 360 0.00 -17.45 1.39
C TYR A 360 1.33 -17.50 0.64
N SER A 361 1.36 -18.23 -0.49
CA SER A 361 2.58 -18.40 -1.27
C SER A 361 3.04 -17.08 -1.89
N ILE A 362 2.09 -16.24 -2.30
CA ILE A 362 2.39 -14.87 -2.79
C ILE A 362 2.96 -14.02 -1.64
N ALA A 363 2.31 -14.02 -0.47
CA ALA A 363 2.77 -13.25 0.68
C ALA A 363 4.18 -13.66 1.12
N TYR A 364 4.45 -14.97 1.20
CA TYR A 364 5.76 -15.49 1.55
C TYR A 364 6.84 -15.02 0.56
N ASN A 365 6.58 -15.14 -0.74
CA ASN A 365 7.50 -14.67 -1.78
C ASN A 365 7.68 -13.14 -1.79
N GLN A 366 6.69 -12.40 -1.31
CA GLN A 366 6.75 -10.95 -1.15
C GLN A 366 7.61 -10.54 0.06
N GLY A 367 7.93 -11.46 0.97
CA GLY A 367 8.83 -11.24 2.10
C GLY A 367 8.12 -11.10 3.46
N PHE A 368 6.95 -11.71 3.62
CA PHE A 368 6.35 -11.94 4.94
C PHE A 368 6.94 -13.20 5.57
N ASP A 369 7.32 -13.10 6.85
CA ASP A 369 7.93 -14.19 7.60
C ASP A 369 6.88 -15.23 8.04
N VAL A 370 7.36 -16.44 8.37
CA VAL A 370 6.50 -17.52 8.89
C VAL A 370 6.60 -17.54 10.41
N TRP A 371 5.45 -17.52 11.06
CA TRP A 371 5.37 -17.52 12.51
C TRP A 371 5.88 -18.85 13.06
N LYS A 372 6.97 -18.78 13.84
CA LYS A 372 7.48 -19.90 14.61
C LYS A 372 6.84 -19.85 15.98
N ASN A 373 5.79 -20.65 16.15
CA ASN A 373 5.11 -20.82 17.43
C ASN A 373 5.98 -21.66 18.38
N GLU A 374 7.04 -21.03 18.91
CA GLU A 374 7.93 -21.58 19.94
C GLU A 374 7.45 -21.24 21.35
#